data_AF-A0A920NQS9-F1
#
_entry.id   AF-A0A920NQS9-F1
#
_cell.length_a   1.000
_cell.length_b   1.000
_cell.length_c   1.000
_cell.angle_alpha   90.00
_cell.angle_beta   90.00
_cell.angle_gamma   90.00
#
_symmetry.space_group_name_H-M   'P 1'
#
loop_
_entity.id
_entity.type
_entity.pdbx_description
1 polymer ?
#
loop_
_entity_poly.entity_id
_entity_poly.type
_entity_poly.pdbx_seq_one_letter_code
_entity_poly.pdbx_strand_id
1 'polypeptide(L)'
;MEQNFSSVLLTEIDREKFDIESDVEHFKKNIIKETMDLYSARESLLPDDVMRGFERFVVLRTIDEKWKDHLYAMDQLREGINLRAYGQKNPLLEYKSEGFYMFKEMMANTTQMTLQRLFRTKIQGMDEAPQVRSSQARDVQMRHQDSTGLGFTGPPEGTQNQPKQAIRKPITTEKKLVEMKK
;
A
#
# COMPACT_ATOMS: atom_id res chain seq x y z
N MET A 1 15.68 -9.07 10.22
CA MET A 1 14.40 -9.77 9.95
C MET A 1 13.22 -8.81 9.97
N GLU A 2 13.20 -7.81 10.85
CA GLU A 2 12.10 -6.80 10.95
C GLU A 2 11.87 -5.96 9.69
N GLN A 3 12.92 -5.65 8.91
CA GLN A 3 12.84 -4.78 7.72
C GLN A 3 12.03 -5.36 6.56
N ASN A 4 11.95 -6.70 6.43
CA ASN A 4 11.23 -7.33 5.32
C ASN A 4 9.70 -7.34 5.57
N PHE A 5 9.27 -7.54 6.82
CA PHE A 5 7.86 -7.72 7.18
C PHE A 5 7.03 -6.44 7.10
N SER A 6 7.54 -5.34 7.66
CA SER A 6 6.88 -4.02 7.58
C SER A 6 6.72 -3.59 6.13
N SER A 7 7.72 -3.89 5.30
CA SER A 7 7.62 -3.63 3.87
C SER A 7 6.50 -4.47 3.25
N VAL A 8 6.41 -5.78 3.52
CA VAL A 8 5.51 -6.68 2.76
C VAL A 8 4.03 -6.43 3.09
N LEU A 9 3.70 -6.15 4.35
CA LEU A 9 2.31 -6.07 4.80
C LEU A 9 1.79 -4.65 5.06
N LEU A 10 2.64 -3.61 4.99
CA LEU A 10 2.23 -2.23 5.27
C LEU A 10 1.55 -2.09 6.63
N THR A 11 1.87 -2.99 7.56
CA THR A 11 1.43 -3.01 8.94
C THR A 11 2.57 -2.53 9.83
N GLU A 12 2.26 -1.53 10.65
CA GLU A 12 3.06 -1.24 11.82
C GLU A 12 2.82 -2.39 12.80
N ILE A 13 3.83 -3.22 13.03
CA ILE A 13 3.76 -4.22 14.10
C ILE A 13 3.85 -3.42 15.40
N ASP A 14 2.70 -3.10 15.97
CA ASP A 14 2.62 -2.48 17.30
C ASP A 14 3.23 -3.45 18.31
N ARG A 15 4.48 -3.16 18.70
CA ARG A 15 5.25 -3.97 19.64
C ARG A 15 4.57 -4.09 21.02
N GLU A 16 3.62 -3.19 21.32
CA GLU A 16 2.80 -3.20 22.53
C GLU A 16 1.67 -4.25 22.52
N LYS A 17 1.20 -4.68 21.34
CA LYS A 17 0.16 -5.73 21.21
C LYS A 17 0.73 -7.15 21.25
N PHE A 18 2.03 -7.31 21.02
CA PHE A 18 2.69 -8.61 20.98
C PHE A 18 3.43 -8.86 22.27
N ASP A 19 2.88 -9.73 23.11
CA ASP A 19 3.55 -10.22 24.29
C ASP A 19 4.81 -11.01 23.87
N ILE A 20 5.98 -10.38 24.04
CA ILE A 20 7.28 -10.88 23.56
C ILE A 20 7.69 -12.15 24.33
N GLU A 21 7.02 -12.45 25.45
CA GLU A 21 7.31 -13.58 26.32
C GLU A 21 6.64 -14.89 25.86
N SER A 22 5.78 -14.86 24.83
CA SER A 22 5.11 -16.06 24.32
C SER A 22 5.95 -16.87 23.32
N ASP A 23 5.72 -18.18 23.30
CA ASP A 23 6.35 -19.15 22.39
C ASP A 23 6.27 -18.72 20.91
N VAL A 24 7.26 -19.13 20.11
CA VAL A 24 7.40 -18.77 18.68
C VAL A 24 6.14 -19.13 17.88
N GLU A 25 5.47 -20.21 18.25
CA GLU A 25 4.21 -20.63 17.64
C GLU A 25 3.05 -19.68 17.95
N HIS A 26 3.00 -19.13 19.17
CA HIS A 26 1.97 -18.18 19.56
C HIS A 26 2.15 -16.84 18.83
N PHE A 27 3.40 -16.38 18.69
CA PHE A 27 3.72 -15.20 17.89
C PHE A 27 3.29 -15.33 16.43
N LYS A 28 3.61 -16.45 15.77
CA LYS A 28 3.17 -16.72 14.38
C LYS A 28 1.64 -16.70 14.26
N LYS A 29 0.94 -17.34 15.20
CA LYS A 29 -0.52 -17.41 15.19
C LYS A 29 -1.15 -16.01 15.30
N ASN A 30 -0.59 -15.15 16.15
CA ASN A 30 -1.07 -13.78 16.32
C ASN A 30 -0.86 -12.94 15.05
N ILE A 31 0.27 -13.08 14.36
CA ILE A 31 0.50 -12.41 13.05
C ILE A 31 -0.51 -12.87 12.01
N ILE A 32 -0.74 -14.18 11.90
CA ILE A 32 -1.70 -14.74 10.93
C ILE A 32 -3.10 -14.18 11.21
N LYS A 33 -3.49 -14.11 12.48
CA LYS A 33 -4.78 -13.55 12.89
C LYS A 33 -4.91 -12.08 12.49
N GLU A 34 -3.97 -11.23 12.86
CA GLU A 34 -4.00 -9.79 12.51
C GLU A 34 -4.03 -9.58 10.99
N THR A 35 -3.24 -10.37 10.25
CA THR A 35 -3.23 -10.32 8.78
C THR A 35 -4.58 -10.70 8.18
N MET A 36 -5.26 -11.69 8.77
CA MET A 36 -6.59 -12.12 8.34
C MET A 36 -7.67 -11.08 8.67
N ASP A 37 -7.57 -10.43 9.83
CA ASP A 37 -8.51 -9.38 10.25
C ASP A 37 -8.40 -8.17 9.30
N LEU A 38 -7.17 -7.76 8.94
CA LEU A 38 -6.93 -6.71 7.94
C LEU A 38 -7.45 -7.08 6.55
N TYR A 39 -7.27 -8.34 6.14
CA TYR A 39 -7.79 -8.82 4.88
C TYR A 39 -9.32 -8.74 4.83
N SER A 40 -9.98 -9.18 5.90
CA SER A 40 -11.44 -9.17 6.05
C SER A 40 -11.98 -7.74 6.06
N ALA A 41 -11.29 -6.81 6.74
CA ALA A 41 -11.65 -5.40 6.71
C ALA A 41 -11.59 -4.84 5.28
N ARG A 42 -10.55 -5.20 4.52
CA ARG A 42 -10.40 -4.77 3.12
C ARG A 42 -11.46 -5.38 2.20
N GLU A 43 -11.80 -6.65 2.40
CA GLU A 43 -12.86 -7.34 1.66
C GLU A 43 -14.21 -6.65 1.88
N SER A 44 -14.48 -6.13 3.09
CA SER A 44 -15.72 -5.39 3.38
C SER A 44 -15.87 -4.04 2.65
N LEU A 45 -14.77 -3.45 2.18
CA LEU A 45 -14.76 -2.16 1.49
C LEU A 45 -15.04 -2.29 -0.01
N LEU A 46 -14.99 -3.50 -0.56
CA LEU A 46 -15.11 -3.75 -1.99
C LEU A 46 -16.18 -4.81 -2.27
N PRO A 47 -16.84 -4.79 -3.44
CA PRO A 47 -17.67 -5.90 -3.87
C PRO A 47 -16.84 -7.20 -4.02
N ASP A 48 -17.38 -8.35 -3.62
CA ASP A 48 -16.68 -9.66 -3.67
C ASP A 48 -16.13 -9.97 -5.08
N ASP A 49 -16.91 -9.73 -6.13
CA ASP A 49 -16.49 -9.97 -7.52
C ASP A 49 -15.22 -9.18 -7.89
N VAL A 50 -15.09 -7.94 -7.40
CA VAL A 50 -13.93 -7.07 -7.65
C VAL A 50 -12.72 -7.60 -6.90
N MET A 51 -12.89 -7.97 -5.63
CA MET A 51 -11.80 -8.51 -4.81
C MET A 51 -11.29 -9.84 -5.35
N ARG A 52 -12.18 -10.77 -5.69
CA ARG A 52 -11.84 -12.07 -6.31
C ARG A 52 -11.19 -11.91 -7.67
N GLY A 53 -11.67 -10.96 -8.48
CA GLY A 53 -11.06 -10.60 -9.76
C GLY A 53 -9.63 -10.10 -9.58
N PHE A 54 -9.42 -9.22 -8.59
CA PHE A 54 -8.12 -8.69 -8.23
C PHE A 54 -7.16 -9.77 -7.73
N GLU A 55 -7.59 -10.65 -6.81
CA GLU A 55 -6.80 -11.78 -6.33
C GLU A 55 -6.28 -12.64 -7.49
N ARG A 56 -7.18 -13.07 -8.38
CA ARG A 56 -6.83 -13.87 -9.56
C ARG A 56 -5.84 -13.13 -10.46
N PHE A 57 -6.09 -11.85 -10.72
CA PHE A 57 -5.23 -11.04 -11.56
C PHE A 57 -3.81 -10.95 -10.98
N VAL A 58 -3.68 -10.66 -9.68
CA VAL A 58 -2.37 -10.53 -9.02
C VAL A 58 -1.61 -11.84 -9.04
N VAL A 59 -2.27 -12.97 -8.74
CA VAL A 59 -1.65 -14.30 -8.75
C VAL A 59 -1.15 -14.64 -10.15
N LEU A 60 -2.02 -14.57 -11.17
CA LEU A 60 -1.68 -14.93 -12.53
C LEU A 60 -0.57 -14.04 -13.10
N ARG A 61 -0.65 -12.74 -12.85
CA ARG A 61 0.38 -11.79 -13.31
C ARG A 61 1.74 -12.07 -12.69
N THR A 62 1.75 -12.39 -11.39
CA THR A 62 3.00 -12.67 -10.67
C THR A 62 3.62 -14.00 -11.10
N ILE A 63 2.80 -15.04 -11.32
CA ILE A 63 3.27 -16.31 -11.87
C ILE A 63 3.87 -16.12 -13.26
N ASP A 64 3.19 -15.40 -14.17
CA ASP A 64 3.68 -15.17 -15.53
C ASP A 64 5.03 -14.43 -15.53
N GLU A 65 5.17 -13.39 -14.71
CA GLU A 65 6.44 -12.66 -14.58
C GLU A 65 7.56 -13.57 -14.05
N LYS A 66 7.31 -14.32 -12.97
CA LYS A 66 8.32 -15.19 -12.37
C LYS A 66 8.69 -16.39 -13.23
N TRP A 67 7.73 -16.92 -13.99
CA TRP A 67 7.97 -18.00 -14.93
C TRP A 67 8.87 -17.55 -16.08
N LYS A 68 8.63 -16.37 -16.67
CA LYS A 68 9.51 -15.82 -17.71
C LYS A 68 10.93 -15.58 -17.21
N ASP A 69 11.07 -15.00 -16.01
CA ASP A 69 12.39 -14.82 -15.37
C ASP A 69 13.09 -16.18 -15.19
N HIS A 70 12.35 -17.21 -14.76
CA HIS A 70 12.89 -18.56 -14.59
C HIS A 70 13.31 -19.21 -15.90
N LEU A 71 12.51 -19.09 -16.97
CA LEU A 71 12.88 -19.60 -18.30
C LEU A 71 14.17 -18.94 -18.80
N TYR A 72 14.27 -17.62 -18.68
CA TYR A 72 15.49 -16.89 -19.03
C TYR A 72 16.70 -17.40 -18.23
N ALA A 73 16.52 -17.62 -16.92
CA ALA A 73 17.59 -18.12 -16.07
C ALA A 73 17.96 -19.60 -16.39
N MET A 74 17.00 -20.42 -16.83
CA MET A 74 17.23 -21.79 -17.29
C MET A 74 18.00 -21.83 -18.63
N ASP A 75 17.74 -20.88 -19.52
CA ASP A 75 18.50 -20.72 -20.76
C ASP A 75 19.96 -20.35 -20.46
N GLN A 76 20.19 -19.39 -19.56
CA GLN A 76 21.54 -19.03 -19.10
C GLN A 76 22.25 -20.21 -18.41
N LEU A 77 21.54 -20.96 -17.57
CA LEU A 77 22.07 -22.14 -16.90
C LEU A 77 22.52 -23.19 -17.93
N ARG A 78 21.71 -23.43 -18.96
CA ARG A 78 22.02 -24.37 -20.05
C ARG A 78 23.28 -23.96 -20.80
N GLU A 79 23.46 -22.67 -21.10
CA GLU A 79 24.68 -22.17 -21.74
C GLU A 79 25.91 -22.32 -20.83
N GLY A 80 25.77 -22.03 -19.54
CA GLY A 80 26.85 -22.12 -18.55
C GLY A 80 27.32 -23.54 -18.25
N ILE A 81 26.41 -24.52 -18.28
CA ILE A 81 26.74 -25.93 -18.01
C ILE A 81 27.62 -26.54 -19.10
N ASN A 82 27.45 -26.11 -20.37
CA ASN A 82 28.31 -26.57 -21.46
C ASN A 82 29.79 -26.21 -21.21
N LEU A 83 30.06 -25.09 -20.53
CA LEU A 83 31.42 -24.68 -20.15
C LEU A 83 31.94 -25.45 -18.93
N ARG A 84 31.06 -25.84 -17.99
CA ARG A 84 31.42 -26.60 -16.77
C ARG A 84 31.58 -28.11 -17.01
N ALA A 85 30.99 -28.65 -18.07
CA ALA A 85 31.07 -30.07 -18.46
C ALA A 85 32.53 -30.56 -18.69
N TYR A 86 33.48 -29.65 -18.90
CA TYR A 86 34.91 -29.97 -18.96
C TYR A 86 35.47 -30.51 -17.62
N GLY A 87 34.78 -30.30 -16.49
CA GLY A 87 35.21 -30.69 -15.14
C GLY A 87 34.82 -32.11 -14.68
N GLN A 88 34.57 -33.05 -15.59
CA GLN A 88 34.23 -34.47 -15.31
C GLN A 88 32.91 -34.72 -14.55
N LYS A 89 32.13 -33.69 -14.24
CA LYS A 89 30.77 -33.86 -13.69
C LYS A 89 29.76 -34.05 -14.82
N ASN A 90 28.71 -34.83 -14.55
CA ASN A 90 27.66 -35.09 -15.53
C ASN A 90 26.79 -33.83 -15.73
N PRO A 91 26.84 -33.17 -16.90
CA PRO A 91 26.16 -31.90 -17.14
C PRO A 91 24.64 -32.00 -17.00
N LEU A 92 24.07 -33.16 -17.35
CA LEU A 92 22.62 -33.39 -17.24
C LEU A 92 22.17 -33.42 -15.77
N LEU A 93 22.99 -34.02 -14.90
CA LEU A 93 22.68 -34.12 -13.47
C LEU A 93 22.76 -32.74 -12.80
N GLU A 94 23.80 -31.96 -13.14
CA GLU A 94 23.94 -30.59 -12.64
C GLU A 94 22.76 -29.71 -13.08
N TYR A 95 22.41 -29.72 -14.36
CA TYR A 95 21.28 -28.97 -14.90
C TYR A 95 19.98 -29.27 -14.15
N LYS A 96 19.69 -30.55 -13.94
CA LYS A 96 18.49 -30.97 -13.22
C LYS A 96 18.51 -30.50 -11.76
N SER A 97 19.65 -30.61 -11.10
CA SER A 97 19.78 -30.24 -9.68
C SER A 97 19.70 -28.73 -9.45
N GLU A 98 20.41 -27.94 -10.26
CA GLU A 98 20.46 -26.47 -10.18
C GLU A 98 19.15 -25.87 -10.68
N GLY A 99 18.59 -26.38 -11.79
CA GLY A 99 17.28 -25.96 -12.29
C GLY A 99 16.15 -26.23 -11.31
N PHE A 100 16.18 -27.38 -10.60
CA PHE A 100 15.19 -27.65 -9.55
C PHE A 100 15.35 -26.72 -8.33
N TYR A 101 16.60 -26.37 -7.96
CA TYR A 101 16.83 -25.40 -6.90
C TYR A 101 16.25 -24.03 -7.27
N MET A 102 16.52 -23.55 -8.48
CA MET A 102 15.99 -22.29 -9.01
C MET A 102 14.46 -22.30 -9.09
N PHE A 103 13.85 -23.43 -9.45
CA PHE A 103 12.39 -23.58 -9.45
C PHE A 103 11.80 -23.43 -8.04
N LYS A 104 12.39 -24.08 -7.02
CA LYS A 104 11.93 -23.93 -5.63
C LYS A 104 12.04 -22.49 -5.13
N GLU A 105 13.13 -21.82 -5.49
CA GLU A 105 13.34 -20.42 -5.16
C GLU A 105 12.31 -19.52 -5.86
N MET A 106 12.06 -19.75 -7.16
CA MET A 106 11.01 -19.06 -7.91
C MET A 106 9.63 -19.23 -7.24
N MET A 107 9.29 -20.45 -6.81
CA MET A 107 8.03 -20.73 -6.13
C MET A 107 7.88 -19.95 -4.82
N ALA A 108 8.92 -19.94 -3.98
CA ALA A 108 8.92 -19.17 -2.73
C ALA A 108 8.77 -17.66 -3.00
N ASN A 109 9.53 -17.14 -3.96
CA ASN A 109 9.50 -15.74 -4.37
C ASN A 109 8.14 -15.33 -4.95
N THR A 110 7.48 -16.24 -5.68
CA THR A 110 6.15 -16.01 -6.27
C THR A 110 5.10 -15.81 -5.18
N THR A 111 5.09 -16.66 -4.16
CA THR A 111 4.17 -16.55 -3.02
C THR A 111 4.38 -15.24 -2.27
N GLN A 112 5.64 -14.90 -1.94
CA GLN A 112 5.97 -13.67 -1.24
C GLN A 112 5.55 -12.42 -2.04
N MET A 113 5.87 -12.38 -3.33
CA MET A 113 5.54 -11.25 -4.21
C MET A 113 4.02 -11.10 -4.39
N THR A 114 3.30 -12.22 -4.49
CA THR A 114 1.84 -12.24 -4.59
C THR A 114 1.21 -11.60 -3.36
N LEU A 115 1.60 -12.04 -2.15
CA LEU A 115 1.11 -11.47 -0.90
C LEU A 115 1.45 -9.99 -0.80
N GLN A 116 2.70 -9.63 -1.08
CA GLN A 116 3.14 -8.24 -1.08
C GLN A 116 2.28 -7.36 -2.01
N ARG A 117 1.98 -7.82 -3.23
CA ARG A 117 1.14 -7.07 -4.17
C ARG A 117 -0.31 -6.98 -3.69
N LEU A 118 -0.85 -8.05 -3.13
CA LEU A 118 -2.22 -8.10 -2.62
C LEU A 118 -2.44 -7.06 -1.51
N PHE A 119 -1.51 -6.98 -0.55
CA PHE A 119 -1.62 -6.07 0.60
C PHE A 119 -1.21 -4.63 0.28
N ARG A 120 -0.18 -4.40 -0.57
CA ARG A 120 0.32 -3.05 -0.87
C ARG A 120 -0.52 -2.27 -1.88
N THR A 121 -1.13 -2.95 -2.85
CA THR A 121 -1.87 -2.25 -3.91
C THR A 121 -3.12 -1.62 -3.30
N LYS A 122 -3.45 -0.36 -3.63
CA LYS A 122 -4.73 0.23 -3.29
C LYS A 122 -5.65 0.14 -4.51
N ILE A 123 -6.85 -0.41 -4.33
CA ILE A 123 -7.86 -0.48 -5.39
C ILE A 123 -8.69 0.81 -5.30
N GLN A 124 -8.98 1.40 -6.47
CA GLN A 124 -9.80 2.61 -6.55
C GLN A 124 -11.20 2.30 -6.00
N GLY A 125 -11.62 3.06 -4.97
CA GLY A 125 -12.83 2.77 -4.18
C GLY A 125 -12.56 2.44 -2.70
N MET A 126 -11.32 2.06 -2.34
CA MET A 126 -10.93 1.86 -0.93
C MET A 126 -10.76 3.16 -0.14
N ASP A 127 -10.70 4.32 -0.81
CA ASP A 127 -10.46 5.63 -0.17
C ASP A 127 -11.72 6.22 0.53
N GLU A 128 -12.89 5.61 0.38
CA GLU A 128 -14.11 6.00 1.12
C GLU A 128 -14.16 5.42 2.55
N ALA A 129 -13.16 4.62 2.95
CA ALA A 129 -13.00 4.21 4.34
C ALA A 129 -12.56 5.40 5.20
N PRO A 130 -13.17 5.63 6.38
CA PRO A 130 -12.70 6.66 7.30
C PRO A 130 -11.28 6.30 7.70
N GLN A 131 -10.32 7.08 7.18
CA GLN A 131 -8.95 7.06 7.65
C GLN A 131 -9.02 7.17 9.18
N VAL A 132 -8.57 6.14 9.89
CA VAL A 132 -8.31 6.22 11.33
C VAL A 132 -7.22 7.27 11.45
N ARG A 133 -7.65 8.52 11.61
CA ARG A 133 -6.77 9.65 11.88
C ARG A 133 -6.11 9.28 13.18
N SER A 134 -4.85 8.85 13.11
CA SER A 134 -3.95 8.87 14.26
C SER A 134 -4.14 10.24 14.89
N SER A 135 -4.69 10.27 16.10
CA SER A 135 -4.91 11.49 16.86
C SER A 135 -3.55 12.06 17.22
N GLN A 136 -2.92 12.76 16.27
CA GLN A 136 -1.93 13.76 16.60
C GLN A 136 -2.71 14.80 17.40
N ALA A 137 -2.47 14.79 18.71
CA ALA A 137 -3.00 15.77 19.63
C ALA A 137 -2.75 17.14 19.03
N ARG A 138 -3.82 17.77 18.52
CA ARG A 138 -3.79 19.18 18.18
C ARG A 138 -3.56 19.88 19.50
N ASP A 139 -2.41 20.51 19.63
CA ASP A 139 -2.04 21.34 20.76
C ASP A 139 -3.13 22.42 20.92
N VAL A 140 -4.08 22.18 21.83
CA VAL A 140 -5.17 23.13 22.09
C VAL A 140 -4.57 24.20 22.99
N GLN A 141 -4.02 25.25 22.38
CA GLN A 141 -3.66 26.46 23.09
C GLN A 141 -4.95 27.14 23.57
N MET A 142 -5.34 26.86 24.82
CA MET A 142 -6.35 27.61 25.54
C MET A 142 -5.83 29.02 25.77
N ARG A 143 -6.18 29.95 24.88
CA ARG A 143 -5.96 31.39 25.10
C ARG A 143 -7.01 31.86 26.11
N HIS A 144 -6.59 32.03 27.36
CA HIS A 144 -7.38 32.69 28.39
C HIS A 144 -7.65 34.13 27.93
N GLN A 145 -8.92 34.50 27.75
CA GLN A 145 -9.30 35.87 27.42
C GLN A 145 -9.48 36.59 28.77
N ASP A 146 -8.48 37.38 29.16
CA ASP A 146 -8.55 38.18 30.38
C ASP A 146 -9.77 39.10 30.35
N SER A 147 -10.59 39.00 31.39
CA SER A 147 -11.84 39.74 31.59
C SER A 147 -11.62 41.19 32.03
N THR A 148 -10.59 41.85 31.50
CA THR A 148 -10.23 43.22 31.91
C THR A 148 -10.85 44.24 30.96
N GLY A 149 -12.02 44.75 31.32
CA GLY A 149 -12.68 45.80 30.54
C GLY A 149 -13.95 46.37 31.16
N LEU A 150 -13.96 46.61 32.48
CA LEU A 150 -14.91 47.53 33.10
C LEU A 150 -14.85 48.90 32.39
N GLY A 151 -16.01 49.52 32.22
CA GLY A 151 -16.25 50.66 31.34
C GLY A 151 -15.24 51.80 31.40
N PHE A 152 -14.75 52.18 30.22
CA PHE A 152 -14.16 53.49 29.96
C PHE A 152 -14.47 53.88 28.51
N THR A 153 -15.29 54.93 28.32
CA THR A 153 -15.56 55.55 27.02
C THR A 153 -14.70 56.80 26.86
N GLY A 154 -13.77 56.78 25.91
CA GLY A 154 -12.99 57.94 25.46
C GLY A 154 -13.33 58.33 24.00
N PRO A 155 -13.19 59.60 23.58
CA PRO A 155 -13.83 60.15 22.37
C PRO A 155 -13.04 59.86 21.06
N PRO A 156 -13.64 60.12 19.87
CA PRO A 156 -13.16 59.59 18.61
C PRO A 156 -12.19 60.53 17.88
N GLU A 157 -11.10 59.95 17.38
CA GLU A 157 -10.26 60.45 16.29
C GLU A 157 -9.86 59.19 15.50
N GLY A 158 -9.88 59.05 14.19
CA GLY A 158 -9.93 59.94 13.04
C GLY A 158 -9.26 59.12 11.91
N THR A 159 -9.91 59.01 10.75
CA THR A 159 -9.33 58.74 9.40
C THR A 159 -8.14 57.73 9.27
N GLN A 160 -8.14 56.68 8.46
CA GLN A 160 -8.36 56.65 7.01
C GLN A 160 -8.04 55.25 6.43
N ASN A 161 -8.70 54.90 5.32
CA ASN A 161 -8.31 53.93 4.27
C ASN A 161 -8.43 52.40 4.47
N GLN A 162 -9.50 51.84 3.87
CA GLN A 162 -9.51 50.51 3.23
C GLN A 162 -9.72 50.68 1.72
N PRO A 163 -9.14 49.79 0.90
CA PRO A 163 -9.90 49.19 -0.19
C PRO A 163 -10.06 47.68 0.00
N LYS A 164 -11.32 47.24 0.02
CA LYS A 164 -11.73 45.84 -0.07
C LYS A 164 -11.65 45.36 -1.52
N GLN A 165 -10.96 44.24 -1.77
CA GLN A 165 -11.08 43.43 -2.99
C GLN A 165 -11.29 41.97 -2.57
N ALA A 166 -12.06 41.10 -3.22
CA ALA A 166 -13.21 41.20 -4.11
C ALA A 166 -13.83 39.78 -4.06
N ILE A 167 -15.15 39.68 -3.87
CA ILE A 167 -15.88 38.40 -3.82
C ILE A 167 -15.91 37.82 -5.24
N ARG A 168 -15.22 36.70 -5.49
CA ARG A 168 -15.25 36.01 -6.80
C ARG A 168 -16.57 35.24 -6.95
N LYS A 169 -17.35 35.54 -8.00
CA LYS A 169 -18.55 34.78 -8.38
C LYS A 169 -18.16 33.49 -9.12
N PRO A 170 -18.92 32.39 -8.97
CA PRO A 170 -18.64 31.13 -9.67
C PRO A 170 -19.02 31.18 -11.15
N ILE A 171 -18.31 30.39 -11.95
CA ILE A 171 -18.41 30.28 -13.41
C ILE A 171 -19.67 29.48 -13.80
N THR A 172 -20.52 30.06 -14.63
CA THR A 172 -21.64 29.36 -15.30
C THR A 172 -21.17 28.87 -16.68
N THR A 173 -21.24 27.57 -16.94
CA THR A 173 -21.05 26.99 -18.28
C THR A 173 -22.39 26.97 -19.04
N GLU A 174 -22.44 27.67 -20.17
CA GLU A 174 -23.58 27.64 -21.10
C GLU A 174 -23.67 26.29 -21.82
N LYS A 175 -24.87 25.70 -21.83
CA LYS A 175 -25.23 24.55 -22.69
C LYS A 175 -25.36 25.05 -24.13
N LYS A 176 -24.49 24.58 -25.03
CA LYS A 176 -24.67 24.78 -26.48
C LYS A 176 -25.88 23.95 -26.96
N LEU A 177 -26.93 24.65 -27.39
CA LEU A 177 -27.98 24.08 -28.24
C LEU A 177 -27.35 23.55 -29.53
N VAL A 178 -27.56 22.28 -29.82
CA VAL A 178 -27.45 21.75 -31.18
C VAL A 178 -28.87 21.70 -31.72
N GLU A 179 -29.21 22.64 -32.60
CA GLU A 179 -30.36 22.48 -33.48
C GLU A 179 -29.96 22.81 -34.94
N MET A 180 -29.93 21.73 -35.70
CA MET A 180 -30.27 21.54 -37.12
C MET A 180 -30.20 22.73 -38.08
N LYS A 181 -29.58 22.47 -39.25
CA LYS A 181 -30.19 22.84 -40.54
C LYS A 181 -29.79 21.88 -41.66
N LYS A 182 -30.85 21.22 -42.17
CA LYS A 182 -31.20 20.92 -43.56
C LYS A 182 -30.31 20.02 -44.41
#